data_AF-A0A840IB22-F1
#
_entry.id   AF-A0A840IB22-F1
#
_cell.length_a   1.000
_cell.length_b   1.000
_cell.length_c   1.000
_cell.angle_alpha   90.00
_cell.angle_beta   90.00
_cell.angle_gamma   90.00
#
_symmetry.space_group_name_H-M   'P 1'
#
loop_
_entity.id
_entity.type
_entity.pdbx_description
1 polymer ?
#
loop_
_entity_poly.entity_id
_entity_poly.type
_entity_poly.pdbx_seq_one_letter_code
_entity_poly.pdbx_strand_id
1 'polypeptide(L)'
;MTVAWRTTDLTTMCLKQAIDDYSWDTGEARLCGDGYGDENGRRFVLTAEQSHPDAFLVFDDPVWGGQSPYDEPYEFTVEAIQHWIGIGVRRTPSISRRGTFVATVSTGDNRPAPDGLRAQMTLRWDRQSRMRWASSRSGKLRFRMRLPRSARGKVVRLTVRRDEDSAYQASSAGPLSVRVR
;
A
#
# COMPACT_ATOMS: atom_id res chain seq x y z
N MET A 1 9.38 2.91 -12.91
CA MET A 1 8.63 1.72 -13.37
C MET A 1 8.53 0.73 -12.21
N THR A 2 7.36 0.16 -11.94
CA THR A 2 7.20 -0.88 -10.92
C THR A 2 6.73 -2.15 -11.59
N VAL A 3 7.48 -3.23 -11.48
CA VAL A 3 7.08 -4.55 -12.00
C VAL A 3 6.85 -5.46 -10.82
N ALA A 4 5.64 -6.03 -10.75
CA ALA A 4 5.29 -7.04 -9.77
C ALA A 4 5.06 -8.38 -10.47
N TRP A 5 5.63 -9.45 -9.93
CA TRP A 5 5.37 -10.80 -10.44
C TRP A 5 5.17 -11.80 -9.30
N ARG A 6 4.50 -12.89 -9.64
CA ARG A 6 4.32 -14.06 -8.79
C ARG A 6 4.84 -15.28 -9.55
N THR A 7 5.74 -16.03 -8.95
CA THR A 7 6.17 -17.35 -9.46
C THR A 7 6.08 -18.39 -8.36
N THR A 8 5.72 -19.60 -8.73
CA THR A 8 5.78 -20.80 -7.88
C THR A 8 7.09 -21.56 -8.06
N ASP A 9 7.88 -21.22 -9.09
CA ASP A 9 9.11 -21.91 -9.47
C ASP A 9 10.36 -21.09 -9.11
N LEU A 10 11.52 -21.77 -9.04
CA LEU A 10 12.82 -21.14 -8.89
C LEU A 10 13.15 -20.36 -10.17
N THR A 11 13.25 -19.04 -10.06
CA THR A 11 13.61 -18.20 -11.21
C THR A 11 14.49 -17.05 -10.72
N THR A 12 15.65 -16.84 -11.35
CA THR A 12 16.45 -15.64 -11.13
C THR A 12 15.99 -14.57 -12.12
N MET A 13 15.58 -13.40 -11.62
CA MET A 13 15.22 -12.28 -12.49
C MET A 13 16.39 -11.30 -12.53
N CYS A 14 16.90 -11.05 -13.73
CA CYS A 14 17.97 -10.09 -13.99
C CYS A 14 17.41 -8.86 -14.71
N LEU A 15 17.64 -7.68 -14.11
CA LEU A 15 17.50 -6.42 -14.82
C LEU A 15 18.75 -6.26 -15.70
N LYS A 16 18.55 -6.25 -17.03
CA LYS A 16 19.63 -5.99 -17.98
C LYS A 16 19.50 -4.56 -18.48
N GLN A 17 20.63 -3.84 -18.50
CA GLN A 17 20.83 -2.45 -18.94
C GLN A 17 20.52 -1.34 -17.91
N ALA A 18 21.08 -0.15 -18.20
CA ALA A 18 21.38 0.98 -17.32
C ALA A 18 20.17 1.65 -16.67
N ILE A 19 19.58 0.97 -15.69
CA ILE A 19 18.80 1.61 -14.63
C ILE A 19 19.74 1.70 -13.44
N ASP A 20 20.23 2.89 -13.13
CA ASP A 20 21.19 3.11 -12.03
C ASP A 20 20.49 3.20 -10.66
N ASP A 21 19.15 3.38 -10.66
CA ASP A 21 18.33 3.61 -9.47
C ASP A 21 17.13 2.64 -9.42
N TYR A 22 17.38 1.37 -9.09
CA TYR A 22 16.31 0.40 -8.79
C TYR A 22 16.53 -0.29 -7.44
N SER A 23 15.43 -0.68 -6.79
CA SER A 23 15.47 -1.47 -5.56
C SER A 23 14.55 -2.68 -5.67
N TRP A 24 15.06 -3.83 -5.26
CA TRP A 24 14.26 -5.01 -4.95
C TRP A 24 13.71 -4.92 -3.52
N ASP A 25 12.54 -5.51 -3.27
CA ASP A 25 11.96 -5.64 -1.92
C ASP A 25 12.81 -6.53 -0.95
N THR A 26 13.95 -7.04 -1.43
CA THR A 26 14.95 -7.76 -0.63
C THR A 26 16.01 -6.84 -0.02
N GLY A 27 16.06 -5.55 -0.38
CA GLY A 27 16.99 -4.57 0.18
C GLY A 27 18.44 -4.67 -0.32
N GLU A 28 18.73 -5.57 -1.27
CA GLU A 28 20.05 -5.70 -1.89
C GLU A 28 20.05 -5.09 -3.30
N ALA A 29 20.99 -4.18 -3.56
CA ALA A 29 21.26 -3.66 -4.91
C ALA A 29 22.06 -4.71 -5.70
N ARG A 30 21.34 -5.68 -6.30
CA ARG A 30 21.89 -6.64 -7.26
C ARG A 30 21.20 -6.48 -8.61
N LEU A 31 21.99 -6.55 -9.68
CA LEU A 31 21.51 -6.62 -11.08
C LEU A 31 20.52 -7.77 -11.30
N CYS A 32 20.59 -8.79 -10.44
CA CYS A 32 19.64 -9.89 -10.42
C CYS A 32 19.10 -10.09 -9.00
N GLY A 33 17.78 -10.23 -8.89
CA GLY A 33 17.13 -10.71 -7.69
C GLY A 33 16.94 -12.22 -7.80
N ASP A 34 17.48 -12.99 -6.85
CA ASP A 34 17.17 -14.41 -6.72
C ASP A 34 15.81 -14.55 -6.03
N GLY A 35 14.85 -15.14 -6.74
CA GLY A 35 13.52 -15.40 -6.24
C GLY A 35 13.32 -16.88 -5.92
N TYR A 36 13.29 -17.21 -4.63
CA TYR A 36 12.76 -18.49 -4.18
C TYR A 36 11.23 -18.36 -4.08
N GLY A 37 10.51 -18.98 -5.02
CA GLY A 37 9.07 -19.17 -4.93
C GLY A 37 8.71 -20.19 -3.84
N ASP A 38 7.64 -19.94 -3.09
CA ASP A 38 6.96 -20.95 -2.29
C ASP A 38 5.62 -21.32 -2.94
N GLU A 39 4.94 -22.34 -2.41
CA GLU A 39 3.64 -22.84 -2.89
C GLU A 39 2.51 -21.79 -2.92
N ASN A 40 2.72 -20.60 -2.34
CA ASN A 40 1.76 -19.49 -2.35
C ASN A 40 2.14 -18.37 -3.33
N GLY A 41 3.25 -18.52 -4.05
CA GLY A 41 3.78 -17.54 -4.98
C GLY A 41 4.26 -16.28 -4.27
N ARG A 42 5.58 -16.11 -4.14
CA ARG A 42 6.16 -14.89 -3.57
C ARG A 42 5.94 -13.73 -4.54
N ARG A 43 5.37 -12.62 -4.04
CA ARG A 43 5.29 -11.35 -4.79
C ARG A 43 6.65 -10.69 -4.72
N PHE A 44 7.20 -10.34 -5.86
CA PHE A 44 8.41 -9.53 -5.95
C PHE A 44 8.04 -8.21 -6.59
N VAL A 45 8.67 -7.13 -6.13
CA VAL A 45 8.44 -5.79 -6.65
C VAL A 45 9.80 -5.19 -7.00
N LEU A 46 10.00 -4.88 -8.28
CA LEU A 46 11.11 -4.07 -8.75
C LEU A 46 10.59 -2.65 -8.91
N THR A 47 11.20 -1.67 -8.24
CA THR A 47 10.90 -0.25 -8.46
C THR A 47 12.13 0.43 -9.05
N ALA A 48 11.98 1.02 -10.23
CA ALA A 48 12.99 1.85 -10.89
C ALA A 48 12.59 3.33 -10.80
N GLU A 49 13.47 4.19 -10.29
CA GLU A 49 13.26 5.64 -10.17
C GLU A 49 13.28 6.34 -11.54
N GLN A 50 14.05 5.81 -12.49
CA GLN A 50 14.10 6.27 -13.87
C GLN A 50 13.87 5.09 -14.83
N SER A 51 13.01 5.26 -15.83
CA SER A 51 12.80 4.27 -16.89
C SER A 51 13.42 4.78 -18.18
N HIS A 52 14.45 4.09 -18.68
CA HIS A 52 14.93 4.29 -20.05
C HIS A 52 13.99 3.57 -21.02
N PRO A 53 13.66 4.14 -22.19
CA PRO A 53 12.80 3.49 -23.19
C PRO A 53 13.34 2.14 -23.69
N ASP A 54 14.63 1.88 -23.52
CA ASP A 54 15.30 0.65 -23.97
C ASP A 54 15.43 -0.41 -22.87
N ALA A 55 14.93 -0.14 -21.65
CA ALA A 55 15.04 -1.08 -20.53
C ALA A 55 14.07 -2.27 -20.68
N PHE A 56 14.57 -3.48 -20.44
CA PHE A 56 13.78 -4.71 -20.42
C PHE A 56 14.22 -5.67 -19.31
N LEU A 57 13.33 -6.58 -18.92
CA LEU A 57 13.60 -7.61 -17.93
C LEU A 57 14.00 -8.92 -18.62
N VAL A 58 14.99 -9.62 -18.05
CA VAL A 58 15.37 -10.97 -18.46
C VAL A 58 15.17 -11.92 -17.30
N PHE A 59 14.58 -13.07 -17.58
CA PHE A 59 14.44 -14.18 -16.63
C PHE A 59 15.53 -15.18 -16.98
N ASP A 60 16.57 -15.26 -16.15
CA ASP A 60 17.68 -16.20 -16.32
C ASP A 60 17.45 -17.36 -15.33
N ASP A 61 17.45 -18.61 -15.82
CA ASP A 61 17.49 -19.78 -14.95
C ASP A 61 18.96 -20.21 -14.74
N PRO A 62 19.53 -20.04 -13.54
CA PRO A 62 20.92 -20.39 -13.27
C PRO A 62 21.17 -21.91 -13.30
N VAL A 63 20.12 -22.74 -13.30
CA VAL A 63 20.24 -24.21 -13.30
C VAL A 63 20.55 -24.76 -14.70
N TRP A 64 20.23 -24.03 -15.78
CA TRP A 64 20.27 -24.57 -17.16
C TRP A 64 21.24 -23.90 -18.15
N GLY A 65 22.26 -23.19 -17.66
CA GLY A 65 23.38 -22.77 -18.52
C GLY A 65 23.02 -21.77 -19.64
N GLY A 66 21.99 -20.95 -19.44
CA GLY A 66 21.69 -19.80 -20.31
C GLY A 66 20.55 -20.01 -21.31
N GLN A 67 19.87 -21.15 -21.31
CA GLN A 67 18.55 -21.31 -21.95
C GLN A 67 17.56 -21.77 -20.88
N SER A 68 16.60 -20.90 -20.56
CA SER A 68 15.45 -21.29 -19.76
C SER A 68 14.74 -22.45 -20.48
N PRO A 69 14.41 -23.57 -19.81
CA PRO A 69 13.59 -24.62 -20.42
C PRO A 69 12.14 -24.16 -20.67
N TYR A 70 11.81 -22.93 -20.30
CA TYR A 70 10.52 -22.28 -20.48
C TYR A 70 10.63 -21.23 -21.59
N ASP A 71 10.61 -21.69 -22.84
CA ASP A 71 10.48 -20.87 -24.07
C ASP A 71 9.03 -20.35 -24.27
N GLU A 72 8.18 -20.46 -23.25
CA GLU A 72 6.81 -19.95 -23.29
C GLU A 72 6.78 -18.48 -22.83
N PRO A 73 5.99 -17.61 -23.48
CA PRO A 73 5.85 -16.23 -23.05
C PRO A 73 5.33 -16.20 -21.61
N TYR A 74 6.18 -15.77 -20.68
CA TYR A 74 5.74 -15.51 -19.31
C TYR A 74 4.65 -14.44 -19.35
N GLU A 75 3.46 -14.75 -18.83
CA GLU A 75 2.42 -13.75 -18.58
C GLU A 75 2.86 -12.87 -17.40
N PHE A 76 3.51 -11.75 -17.71
CA PHE A 76 3.71 -10.69 -16.74
C PHE A 76 2.63 -9.63 -16.91
N THR A 77 2.13 -9.12 -15.79
CA THR A 77 1.29 -7.93 -15.78
C THR A 77 2.16 -6.75 -15.36
N VAL A 78 2.28 -5.75 -16.23
CA VAL A 78 2.85 -4.46 -15.84
C VAL A 78 1.76 -3.74 -15.05
N GLU A 79 1.81 -3.86 -13.72
CA GLU A 79 0.96 -3.04 -12.85
C GLU A 79 1.40 -1.57 -12.96
N ALA A 80 0.43 -0.65 -12.96
CA ALA A 80 0.75 0.76 -12.84
C ALA A 80 1.48 1.02 -11.51
N ILE A 81 2.45 1.94 -11.52
CA ILE A 81 3.18 2.33 -10.29
C ILE A 81 2.14 2.83 -9.27
N GLN A 82 1.95 2.07 -8.20
CA GLN A 82 1.16 2.53 -7.06
C GLN A 82 2.05 3.32 -6.11
N HIS A 83 1.71 4.58 -5.88
CA HIS A 83 2.42 5.43 -4.94
C HIS A 83 2.05 5.09 -3.48
N TRP A 84 3.05 5.15 -2.61
CA TRP A 84 2.84 4.97 -1.18
C TRP A 84 2.04 6.14 -0.58
N ILE A 85 1.11 5.81 0.32
CA ILE A 85 0.38 6.78 1.16
C ILE A 85 0.40 6.31 2.62
N GLY A 86 0.62 7.25 3.53
CA GLY A 86 0.50 7.05 4.97
C GLY A 86 -0.78 7.69 5.50
N ILE A 87 -1.49 6.98 6.38
CA ILE A 87 -2.61 7.54 7.16
C ILE A 87 -2.17 7.75 8.61
N GLY A 88 -2.15 9.00 9.05
CA GLY A 88 -1.86 9.39 10.42
C GLY A 88 -3.14 9.75 11.19
N VAL A 89 -3.22 9.32 12.45
CA VAL A 89 -4.26 9.76 13.38
C VAL A 89 -3.63 10.34 14.64
N ARG A 90 -4.04 11.56 15.00
CA ARG A 90 -3.58 12.18 16.26
C ARG A 90 -4.32 11.54 17.42
N ARG A 91 -3.58 11.09 18.44
CA ARG A 91 -4.17 10.59 19.69
C ARG A 91 -5.00 11.72 20.33
N THR A 92 -6.26 11.42 20.65
CA THR A 92 -7.15 12.33 21.39
C THR A 92 -7.80 11.55 22.52
N PRO A 93 -7.90 12.10 23.75
CA PRO A 93 -8.51 11.41 24.87
C PRO A 93 -10.03 11.22 24.67
N SER A 94 -10.65 12.07 23.84
CA SER A 94 -12.08 12.00 23.61
C SER A 94 -12.51 12.58 22.26
N ILE A 95 -13.71 12.20 21.83
CA ILE A 95 -14.38 12.70 20.65
C ILE A 95 -15.81 13.14 20.99
N SER A 96 -16.28 14.17 20.30
CA SER A 96 -17.70 14.56 20.37
C SER A 96 -18.54 13.63 19.52
N ARG A 97 -19.71 13.25 20.06
CA ARG A 97 -20.72 12.45 19.35
C ARG A 97 -21.13 13.03 17.99
N ARG A 98 -21.16 14.36 17.85
CA ARG A 98 -21.53 15.08 16.60
C ARG A 98 -20.37 15.85 15.96
N GLY A 99 -19.16 15.70 16.50
CA GLY A 99 -17.98 16.42 16.00
C GLY A 99 -17.43 15.88 14.69
N THR A 100 -16.27 16.42 14.33
CA THR A 100 -15.45 15.97 13.20
C THR A 100 -14.17 15.36 13.73
N PHE A 101 -13.88 14.13 13.30
CA PHE A 101 -12.58 13.51 13.50
C PHE A 101 -11.70 13.81 12.28
N VAL A 102 -10.44 14.15 12.54
CA VAL A 102 -9.48 14.51 11.48
C VAL A 102 -8.34 13.50 11.51
N ALA A 103 -8.14 12.84 10.37
CA ALA A 103 -6.91 12.09 10.08
C ALA A 103 -6.08 12.86 9.06
N THR A 104 -4.76 12.67 9.11
CA THR A 104 -3.83 13.18 8.11
C THR A 104 -3.52 12.07 7.10
N VAL A 105 -3.27 12.47 5.87
CA VAL A 105 -2.88 11.56 4.80
C VAL A 105 -1.72 12.21 4.04
N SER A 106 -0.62 11.48 3.91
CA SER A 106 0.64 11.99 3.37
C SER A 106 1.27 11.00 2.40
N THR A 107 2.09 11.51 1.49
CA THR A 107 2.99 10.73 0.63
C THR A 107 4.23 10.27 1.41
N GLY A 108 5.07 9.43 0.79
CA GLY A 108 6.25 8.82 1.43
C GLY A 108 7.29 9.83 1.91
N ASP A 109 7.34 10.99 1.26
CA ASP A 109 8.17 12.15 1.60
C ASP A 109 7.50 13.09 2.63
N ASN A 110 6.45 12.62 3.34
CA ASN A 110 5.68 13.35 4.34
C ASN A 110 4.94 14.60 3.84
N ARG A 111 4.81 14.80 2.52
CA ARG A 111 3.99 15.89 1.97
C ARG A 111 2.49 15.57 2.07
N PRO A 112 1.61 16.58 2.11
CA PRO A 112 0.17 16.35 2.05
C PRO A 112 -0.21 15.55 0.80
N ALA A 113 -0.96 14.46 0.95
CA ALA A 113 -1.36 13.71 -0.23
C ALA A 113 -2.37 14.47 -1.10
N PRO A 114 -2.50 14.10 -2.38
CA PRO A 114 -3.44 14.72 -3.32
C PRO A 114 -4.89 14.70 -2.84
N ASP A 115 -5.66 15.66 -3.34
CA ASP A 115 -7.09 15.76 -3.06
C ASP A 115 -7.87 14.64 -3.74
N GLY A 116 -8.99 14.24 -3.14
CA GLY A 116 -9.90 13.23 -3.71
C GLY A 116 -9.66 11.80 -3.25
N LEU A 117 -8.53 11.48 -2.60
CA LEU A 117 -8.26 10.14 -2.05
C LEU A 117 -9.35 9.75 -1.06
N ARG A 118 -10.03 8.64 -1.32
CA ARG A 118 -11.11 8.12 -0.48
C ARG A 118 -10.56 7.21 0.61
N ALA A 119 -11.06 7.41 1.82
CA ALA A 119 -10.76 6.55 2.96
C ALA A 119 -12.03 6.27 3.77
N GLN A 120 -12.02 5.11 4.41
CA GLN A 120 -13.05 4.62 5.30
C GLN A 120 -12.58 4.71 6.76
N MET A 121 -13.43 5.24 7.62
CA MET A 121 -13.29 5.13 9.07
C MET A 121 -14.33 4.16 9.61
N THR A 122 -13.87 3.15 10.34
CA THR A 122 -14.72 2.22 11.08
C THR A 122 -14.70 2.56 12.57
N LEU A 123 -15.88 2.63 13.15
CA LEU A 123 -16.15 2.96 14.55
C LEU A 123 -16.79 1.75 15.20
N ARG A 124 -16.19 1.19 16.24
CA ARG A 124 -16.75 0.05 16.98
C ARG A 124 -16.86 0.36 18.46
N TRP A 125 -18.02 0.09 19.05
CA TRP A 125 -18.25 0.13 20.50
C TRP A 125 -19.28 -0.91 20.89
N ASP A 126 -19.05 -1.62 22.00
CA ASP A 126 -19.87 -2.77 22.40
C ASP A 126 -20.06 -3.74 21.20
N ARG A 127 -21.31 -4.08 20.86
CA ARG A 127 -21.67 -4.87 19.66
C ARG A 127 -22.06 -4.01 18.44
N GLN A 128 -21.86 -2.70 18.50
CA GLN A 128 -22.25 -1.76 17.44
C GLN A 128 -21.04 -1.38 16.58
N SER A 129 -21.28 -1.25 15.27
CA SER A 129 -20.29 -0.78 14.30
C SER A 129 -20.91 0.29 13.40
N ARG A 130 -20.13 1.31 13.04
CA ARG A 130 -20.49 2.33 12.03
C ARG A 130 -19.32 2.62 11.13
N MET A 131 -19.61 2.81 9.84
CA MET A 131 -18.62 3.22 8.86
C MET A 131 -18.89 4.65 8.41
N ARG A 132 -17.82 5.38 8.09
CA ARG A 132 -17.85 6.74 7.53
C ARG A 132 -16.82 6.82 6.41
N TRP A 133 -17.13 7.60 5.40
CA TRP A 133 -16.23 7.86 4.29
C TRP A 133 -15.82 9.34 4.30
N ALA A 134 -14.61 9.61 3.86
CA ALA A 134 -14.11 10.95 3.60
C ALA A 134 -13.19 10.93 2.38
N SER A 135 -13.13 12.07 1.70
CA SER A 135 -12.11 12.34 0.68
C SER A 135 -11.06 13.29 1.26
N SER A 136 -9.80 13.10 0.87
CA SER A 136 -8.70 13.97 1.25
C SER A 136 -8.93 15.38 0.69
N ARG A 137 -8.59 16.38 1.51
CA ARG A 137 -8.45 17.77 1.08
C ARG A 137 -7.28 18.42 1.82
N SER A 138 -6.25 18.81 1.09
CA SER A 138 -4.98 19.33 1.60
C SER A 138 -4.35 18.39 2.64
N GLY A 139 -4.22 17.10 2.28
CA GLY A 139 -3.66 16.06 3.16
C GLY A 139 -4.48 15.73 4.41
N LYS A 140 -5.77 16.10 4.46
CA LYS A 140 -6.64 15.86 5.62
C LYS A 140 -7.90 15.12 5.22
N LEU A 141 -8.23 14.08 5.98
CA LEU A 141 -9.50 13.36 5.93
C LEU A 141 -10.37 13.81 7.09
N ARG A 142 -11.58 14.33 6.79
CA ARG A 142 -12.51 14.85 7.79
C ARG A 142 -13.76 13.98 7.87
N PHE A 143 -13.88 13.21 8.94
CA PHE A 143 -15.01 12.30 9.17
C PHE A 143 -16.03 12.93 10.11
N ARG A 144 -17.29 13.03 9.66
CA ARG A 144 -18.41 13.44 10.52
C ARG A 144 -18.86 12.26 11.38
N MET A 145 -18.73 12.37 12.70
CA MET A 145 -18.95 11.25 13.62
C MET A 145 -20.42 10.80 13.63
N ARG A 146 -21.35 11.73 13.89
CA ARG A 146 -22.81 11.49 13.95
C ARG A 146 -23.14 10.17 14.68
N LEU A 147 -22.63 9.99 15.89
CA LEU A 147 -22.84 8.80 16.71
C LEU A 147 -24.21 8.86 17.42
N PRO A 148 -24.87 7.71 17.68
CA PRO A 148 -26.14 7.67 18.43
C PRO A 148 -25.93 8.01 19.91
N ARG A 149 -27.01 8.41 20.62
CA ARG A 149 -26.94 8.80 22.05
C ARG A 149 -26.39 7.67 22.92
N SER A 150 -26.65 6.41 22.56
CA SER A 150 -26.13 5.20 23.22
C SER A 150 -24.61 5.10 23.24
N ALA A 151 -23.90 5.81 22.36
CA ALA A 151 -22.44 5.82 22.34
C ALA A 151 -21.83 6.73 23.41
N ARG A 152 -22.60 7.60 24.07
CA ARG A 152 -22.07 8.56 25.05
C ARG A 152 -21.44 7.84 26.24
N GLY A 153 -20.25 8.28 26.65
CA GLY A 153 -19.46 7.68 27.74
C GLY A 153 -18.73 6.39 27.36
N LYS A 154 -19.07 5.78 26.22
CA LYS A 154 -18.45 4.54 25.74
C LYS A 154 -17.06 4.81 25.16
N VAL A 155 -16.23 3.76 25.20
CA VAL A 155 -14.97 3.73 24.47
C VAL A 155 -15.27 3.21 23.07
N VAL A 156 -14.92 4.01 22.07
CA VAL A 156 -15.03 3.65 20.65
C VAL A 156 -13.62 3.34 20.14
N ARG A 157 -13.48 2.20 19.47
CA ARG A 157 -12.29 1.85 18.68
C ARG A 157 -12.46 2.38 17.27
N LEU A 158 -11.54 3.23 16.83
CA LEU A 158 -11.48 3.81 15.49
C LEU A 158 -10.38 3.12 14.69
N THR A 159 -10.69 2.76 13.45
CA THR A 159 -9.69 2.42 12.44
C THR A 159 -9.96 3.25 11.20
N VAL A 160 -8.92 3.81 10.60
CA VAL A 160 -9.01 4.52 9.32
C VAL A 160 -8.20 3.73 8.31
N ARG A 161 -8.81 3.40 7.17
CA ARG A 161 -8.16 2.67 6.10
C ARG A 161 -8.52 3.26 4.75
N ARG A 162 -7.65 3.05 3.79
CA ARG A 162 -7.88 3.24 2.37
C ARG A 162 -7.50 1.93 1.69
N ASP A 163 -8.37 1.46 0.82
CA ASP A 163 -8.08 0.31 -0.04
C ASP A 163 -7.18 0.76 -1.20
N GLU A 164 -6.45 -0.15 -1.84
CA GLU A 164 -5.61 0.18 -3.00
C GLU A 164 -6.44 0.60 -4.23
N ASP A 165 -5.81 1.31 -5.17
CA ASP A 165 -6.34 1.51 -6.52
C ASP A 165 -5.22 1.57 -7.56
N SER A 166 -5.55 1.93 -8.80
CA SER A 166 -4.58 1.98 -9.90
C SER A 166 -3.42 2.95 -9.69
N ALA A 167 -3.51 3.88 -8.73
CA ALA A 167 -2.51 4.92 -8.51
C ALA A 167 -1.87 4.88 -7.12
N TYR A 168 -2.51 4.29 -6.11
CA TYR A 168 -1.97 4.29 -4.75
C TYR A 168 -2.19 2.97 -4.02
N GLN A 169 -1.21 2.65 -3.18
CA GLN A 169 -1.23 1.47 -2.32
C GLN A 169 -2.31 1.57 -1.23
N ALA A 170 -2.76 0.42 -0.74
CA ALA A 170 -3.58 0.36 0.46
C ALA A 170 -2.83 0.93 1.68
N SER A 171 -3.55 1.58 2.59
CA SER A 171 -2.96 2.18 3.78
C SER A 171 -3.92 2.19 4.94
N SER A 172 -3.42 2.08 6.17
CA SER A 172 -4.25 2.13 7.36
C SER A 172 -3.54 2.78 8.53
N ALA A 173 -4.31 3.50 9.34
CA ALA A 173 -3.87 3.95 10.64
C ALA A 173 -4.14 2.86 11.68
N GLY A 174 -3.19 2.69 12.61
CA GLY A 174 -3.37 1.81 13.76
C GLY A 174 -4.64 2.15 14.57
N PRO A 175 -5.25 1.14 15.22
CA PRO A 175 -6.50 1.34 15.95
C PRO A 175 -6.32 2.35 17.09
N LEU A 176 -7.27 3.28 17.20
CA LEU A 176 -7.31 4.29 18.25
C LEU A 176 -8.54 4.10 19.13
N SER A 177 -8.35 3.90 20.43
CA SER A 177 -9.43 3.85 21.41
C SER A 177 -9.65 5.23 22.03
N VAL A 178 -10.87 5.75 21.95
CA VAL A 178 -11.22 7.08 22.48
C VAL A 178 -12.56 7.05 23.20
N ARG A 179 -12.75 7.90 24.21
CA ARG A 179 -14.05 8.02 24.89
C ARG A 179 -14.97 9.02 24.18
N VAL A 180 -16.24 8.69 24.03
CA VAL A 180 -17.25 9.61 23.47
C VAL A 180 -17.81 10.52 24.58
N ARG A 181 -17.83 11.83 24.32
CA ARG A 181 -18.46 12.83 25.19
C ARG A 181 -19.81 13.29 24.64
#